data_AF-A0A8S2Z7G7-F1
#
_entry.id   AF-A0A8S2Z7G7-F1
#
_cell.length_a   1.000
_cell.length_b   1.000
_cell.length_c   1.000
_cell.angle_alpha   90.00
_cell.angle_beta   90.00
_cell.angle_gamma   90.00
#
_symmetry.space_group_name_H-M   'P 1'
#
loop_
_entity.id
_entity.type
_entity.pdbx_description
1 polymer ?
#
loop_
_entity_poly.entity_id
_entity_poly.type
_entity_poly.pdbx_seq_one_letter_code
_entity_poly.pdbx_strand_id
1 'polypeptide(L)'
;MGLNSLHTNRALISKNKKNLKVIRHPDHYPAGSVFLWSHHGKMVIIDQKIAFIGGIDLCFGRWDDEFMRLVDLVPDNETQLKMPDQLEAEKQASGKGTVEASRMITTKMAEKAGEKQETVKKDENKR
;
A
#
# COMPACT_ATOMS: atom_id res chain seq x y z
N MET A 1 11.72 -6.85 16.74
CA MET A 1 11.30 -6.83 15.31
C MET A 1 9.82 -7.21 15.22
N GLY A 2 9.02 -6.46 14.45
CA GLY A 2 7.55 -6.57 14.41
C GLY A 2 6.95 -7.57 13.40
N LEU A 3 7.75 -8.43 12.77
CA LEU A 3 7.29 -9.31 11.68
C LEU A 3 6.44 -10.52 12.14
N ASN A 4 6.28 -10.74 13.45
CA ASN A 4 5.47 -11.80 14.07
C ASN A 4 5.58 -13.18 13.36
N SER A 5 6.82 -13.65 13.13
CA SER A 5 7.07 -14.91 12.41
C SER A 5 6.43 -16.14 13.07
N LEU A 6 6.19 -16.09 14.38
CA LEU A 6 5.47 -17.14 15.11
C LEU A 6 4.00 -17.24 14.70
N HIS A 7 3.33 -16.10 14.48
CA HIS A 7 1.96 -16.09 13.95
C HIS A 7 1.91 -16.72 12.56
N THR A 8 2.77 -16.29 11.64
CA THR A 8 2.82 -16.82 10.27
C THR A 8 3.09 -18.33 10.24
N ASN A 9 4.02 -18.80 11.06
CA ASN A 9 4.32 -20.23 11.22
C ASN A 9 3.06 -21.03 11.64
N ARG A 10 2.36 -20.57 12.68
CA ARG A 10 1.12 -21.21 13.17
C ARG A 10 0.01 -21.16 12.12
N ALA A 11 -0.18 -20.01 11.48
CA ALA A 11 -1.22 -19.81 10.48
C ALA A 11 -1.03 -20.75 9.28
N LEU A 12 0.17 -20.83 8.70
CA LEU A 12 0.45 -21.70 7.56
C LEU A 12 0.27 -23.18 7.90
N ILE A 13 0.82 -23.63 9.03
CA ILE A 13 0.69 -25.03 9.47
C ILE A 13 -0.79 -25.37 9.73
N SER A 14 -1.58 -24.44 10.27
CA SER A 14 -3.02 -24.67 10.51
C SER A 14 -3.82 -24.93 9.24
N LYS A 15 -3.40 -24.39 8.08
CA LYS A 15 -4.08 -24.57 6.81
C LYS A 15 -3.90 -25.99 6.24
N ASN A 16 -2.70 -26.56 6.35
CA ASN A 16 -2.43 -27.93 5.93
C ASN A 16 -1.21 -28.52 6.64
N LYS A 17 -1.43 -29.18 7.78
CA LYS A 17 -0.37 -29.78 8.60
C LYS A 17 0.39 -30.91 7.91
N LYS A 18 -0.23 -31.59 6.94
CA LYS A 18 0.36 -32.75 6.26
C LYS A 18 1.47 -32.29 5.30
N ASN A 19 1.16 -31.33 4.45
CA ASN A 19 2.03 -30.93 3.34
C ASN A 19 2.82 -29.64 3.59
N LEU A 20 2.36 -28.76 4.50
CA LEU A 20 3.08 -27.52 4.82
C LEU A 20 4.00 -27.72 6.03
N LYS A 21 5.28 -27.39 5.85
CA LYS A 21 6.31 -27.40 6.89
C LYS A 21 6.94 -26.01 6.92
N VAL A 22 7.12 -25.46 8.12
CA VAL A 22 7.68 -24.11 8.31
C VAL A 22 8.77 -24.17 9.38
N ILE A 23 9.95 -23.64 9.05
CA ILE A 23 11.11 -23.57 9.94
C ILE A 23 11.36 -22.09 10.28
N ARG A 24 11.80 -21.82 11.51
CA ARG A 24 12.27 -20.49 11.95
C ARG A 24 13.71 -20.62 12.44
N HIS A 25 14.54 -19.64 12.12
CA HIS A 25 15.94 -19.57 12.55
C HIS A 25 16.38 -18.11 12.57
N PRO A 26 17.31 -17.69 13.45
CA PRO A 26 17.91 -18.46 14.55
C PRO A 26 16.89 -18.84 15.62
N ASP A 27 17.11 -19.99 16.27
CA ASP A 27 16.38 -20.30 17.49
C ASP A 27 16.95 -19.45 18.63
N HIS A 28 16.07 -18.99 19.52
CA HIS A 28 16.37 -17.89 20.44
C HIS A 28 17.64 -18.18 21.25
N TYR A 29 18.66 -17.33 21.08
CA TYR A 29 19.89 -17.39 21.89
C TYR A 29 19.51 -17.07 23.34
N PRO A 30 20.06 -17.78 24.34
CA PRO A 30 19.75 -17.48 25.72
C PRO A 30 20.32 -16.10 26.08
N ALA A 31 19.50 -15.28 26.75
CA ALA A 31 19.90 -14.09 27.49
C ALA A 31 20.43 -12.88 26.68
N GLY A 32 19.51 -12.14 26.04
CA GLY A 32 19.64 -10.68 25.91
C GLY A 32 20.52 -10.12 24.78
N SER A 33 20.97 -10.95 23.85
CA SER A 33 21.74 -10.47 22.69
C SER A 33 20.83 -9.98 21.55
N VAL A 34 21.22 -8.86 20.92
CA VAL A 34 20.57 -8.32 19.73
C VAL A 34 20.99 -9.16 18.53
N PHE A 35 20.04 -9.77 17.83
CA PHE A 35 20.30 -10.38 16.53
C PHE A 35 20.56 -9.28 15.50
N LEU A 36 21.84 -9.02 15.21
CA LEU A 36 22.28 -8.04 14.19
C LEU A 36 22.12 -8.57 12.76
N TRP A 37 21.86 -9.87 12.60
CA TRP A 37 21.81 -10.56 11.31
C TRP A 37 20.47 -11.26 11.11
N SER A 38 20.06 -11.40 9.85
CA SER A 38 18.79 -12.03 9.49
C SER A 38 18.91 -12.86 8.22
N HIS A 39 18.01 -13.84 8.06
CA HIS A 39 17.80 -14.52 6.79
C HIS A 39 17.10 -13.56 5.83
N HIS A 40 17.88 -12.80 5.06
CA HIS A 40 17.35 -11.72 4.23
C HIS A 40 16.98 -12.15 2.80
N GLY A 41 17.47 -13.30 2.34
CA GLY A 41 17.18 -13.82 1.00
C GLY A 41 15.69 -14.17 0.82
N LYS A 42 15.12 -13.79 -0.32
CA LYS A 42 13.76 -14.15 -0.73
C LYS A 42 13.81 -15.06 -1.96
N MET A 43 13.13 -16.20 -1.88
CA MET A 43 13.06 -17.15 -2.98
C MET A 43 11.77 -17.99 -2.97
N VAL A 44 11.34 -18.40 -4.16
CA VAL A 44 10.26 -19.39 -4.37
C VAL A 44 10.75 -20.39 -5.41
N ILE A 45 10.68 -21.68 -5.08
CA ILE A 45 11.14 -22.77 -5.96
C ILE A 45 9.97 -23.73 -6.18
N ILE A 46 9.66 -24.01 -7.45
CA ILE A 46 8.55 -24.87 -7.88
C ILE A 46 9.11 -26.10 -8.59
N ASP A 47 8.74 -27.27 -8.11
CA ASP A 47 9.11 -28.60 -8.64
C ASP A 47 10.61 -28.81 -8.88
N GLN A 48 11.46 -27.99 -8.24
CA GLN A 48 12.91 -27.93 -8.49
C GLN A 48 13.28 -27.59 -9.95
N LYS A 49 12.37 -26.97 -10.70
CA LYS A 49 12.56 -26.62 -12.13
C LYS A 49 12.56 -25.12 -12.37
N ILE A 50 11.77 -24.37 -11.59
CA ILE A 50 11.62 -22.93 -11.74
C ILE A 50 11.94 -22.29 -10.38
N ALA A 51 12.78 -21.25 -10.40
CA ALA A 51 13.14 -20.49 -9.22
C ALA A 51 12.97 -18.99 -9.47
N PHE A 52 12.34 -18.30 -8.52
CA PHE A 52 12.26 -16.85 -8.44
C PHE A 52 13.14 -16.40 -7.28
N ILE A 53 14.09 -15.49 -7.53
CA ILE A 53 15.03 -14.96 -6.52
C ILE A 53 15.09 -13.43 -6.69
N GLY A 54 15.05 -12.68 -5.59
CA GLY A 54 15.13 -11.22 -5.67
C GLY A 54 14.93 -10.52 -4.32
N GLY A 55 14.53 -9.24 -4.39
CA GLY A 55 14.31 -8.37 -3.23
C GLY A 55 12.88 -8.33 -2.68
N ILE A 56 11.92 -9.02 -3.32
CA ILE A 56 10.49 -8.96 -2.98
C ILE A 56 10.11 -10.11 -2.04
N ASP A 57 9.64 -9.78 -0.84
CA ASP A 57 9.03 -10.75 0.09
C ASP A 57 7.54 -10.95 -0.22
N LEU A 58 7.00 -12.15 0.05
CA LEU A 58 5.54 -12.41 0.06
C LEU A 58 4.88 -11.86 1.34
N CYS A 59 4.78 -10.53 1.45
CA CYS A 59 4.12 -9.88 2.58
C CYS A 59 3.54 -8.51 2.22
N PHE A 60 2.82 -7.93 3.18
CA PHE A 60 2.12 -6.66 2.98
C PHE A 60 3.04 -5.52 2.54
N GLY A 61 2.49 -4.63 1.70
CA GLY A 61 3.16 -3.42 1.20
C GLY A 61 4.24 -3.65 0.14
N ARG A 62 4.37 -4.87 -0.41
CA ARG A 62 5.35 -5.16 -1.49
C ARG A 62 4.78 -5.10 -2.89
N TRP A 63 3.47 -5.25 -3.04
CA TRP A 63 2.83 -5.17 -4.34
C TRP A 63 2.67 -3.71 -4.73
N ASP A 64 3.14 -3.37 -5.93
CA ASP A 64 2.96 -2.08 -6.60
C ASP A 64 3.03 -2.34 -8.10
N ASP A 65 2.63 -1.35 -8.90
CA ASP A 65 2.83 -1.34 -10.35
C ASP A 65 3.79 -0.21 -10.75
N GLU A 66 4.02 -0.06 -12.05
CA GLU A 66 4.88 0.99 -12.58
C GLU A 66 4.39 2.42 -12.26
N PHE A 67 3.12 2.57 -11.85
CA PHE A 67 2.51 3.86 -11.55
C PHE A 67 2.77 4.34 -10.12
N MET A 68 3.34 3.50 -9.24
CA MET A 68 3.76 3.87 -7.88
C MET A 68 2.70 4.69 -7.12
N ARG A 69 1.48 4.15 -7.07
CA ARG A 69 0.30 4.91 -6.63
C ARG A 69 0.40 5.31 -5.18
N LEU A 70 0.27 6.62 -4.92
CA LEU A 70 0.34 7.18 -3.56
C LEU A 70 -0.95 6.99 -2.75
N VAL A 71 -2.08 6.76 -3.42
CA VAL A 71 -3.39 6.66 -2.79
C VAL A 71 -4.15 5.45 -3.33
N ASP A 72 -4.71 4.66 -2.43
CA ASP A 72 -5.63 3.55 -2.75
C ASP A 72 -7.07 4.02 -2.58
N LEU A 73 -7.41 5.07 -3.32
CA LEU A 73 -8.79 5.52 -3.44
C LEU A 73 -9.41 4.76 -4.61
N VAL A 74 -10.51 4.06 -4.34
CA VAL A 74 -11.41 3.65 -5.42
C VAL A 74 -11.86 4.96 -6.07
N PRO A 75 -11.59 5.20 -7.36
CA PRO A 75 -12.13 6.37 -8.01
C PRO A 75 -13.65 6.25 -7.92
N ASP A 76 -14.27 7.16 -7.17
CA ASP A 76 -15.68 7.46 -7.36
C ASP A 76 -15.82 7.79 -8.85
N ASN A 77 -16.96 7.50 -9.48
CA ASN A 77 -17.14 7.76 -10.92
C ASN A 77 -16.87 9.22 -11.34
N GLU A 78 -16.65 10.14 -10.39
CA GLU A 78 -16.32 11.55 -10.55
C GLU A 78 -14.86 11.92 -10.24
N THR A 79 -14.07 11.05 -9.61
CA THR A 79 -12.68 11.31 -9.16
C THR A 79 -11.67 10.38 -9.83
N GLN A 80 -11.84 10.11 -11.13
CA GLN A 80 -10.72 9.64 -11.93
C GLN A 80 -9.63 10.71 -11.94
N LEU A 81 -8.70 10.60 -11.00
CA LEU A 81 -7.38 11.21 -11.10
C LEU A 81 -6.69 10.51 -12.29
N LYS A 82 -6.96 11.03 -13.48
CA LYS A 82 -6.28 10.60 -14.70
C LYS A 82 -4.79 10.80 -14.49
N MET A 83 -4.05 9.72 -14.68
CA MET A 83 -2.59 9.77 -14.60
C MET A 83 -2.06 10.73 -15.68
N PRO A 84 -0.88 11.34 -15.49
CA PRO A 84 -0.39 12.40 -16.38
C PRO A 84 -0.29 11.96 -17.86
N ASP A 85 0.04 10.70 -18.09
CA ASP A 85 0.09 10.06 -19.41
C ASP A 85 -1.30 10.00 -20.09
N GLN A 86 -2.34 9.68 -19.32
CA GLN A 86 -3.73 9.68 -19.78
C GLN A 86 -4.23 11.11 -20.05
N LEU A 87 -3.78 12.08 -19.26
CA LEU A 87 -4.11 13.49 -19.46
C LEU A 87 -3.46 14.05 -20.74
N GLU A 88 -2.21 13.68 -21.03
CA GLU A 88 -1.50 14.09 -22.25
C GLU A 88 -2.09 13.44 -23.51
N ALA A 89 -2.49 12.17 -23.44
CA ALA A 89 -3.19 11.49 -24.55
C ALA A 89 -4.55 12.15 -24.87
N GLU A 90 -5.28 12.61 -23.86
CA GLU A 90 -6.55 13.33 -24.06
C GLU A 90 -6.36 14.78 -24.54
N LYS A 91 -5.30 15.48 -24.10
CA LYS A 91 -4.98 16.81 -24.63
C LYS A 91 -4.66 16.80 -26.11
N GLN A 92 -4.06 15.71 -26.61
CA GLN A 92 -3.84 15.53 -28.05
C GLN A 92 -5.15 15.19 -28.80
N ALA A 93 -6.13 14.60 -28.13
CA ALA A 93 -7.44 14.29 -28.70
C ALA A 93 -8.43 15.47 -28.63
N SER A 94 -8.34 16.33 -27.62
CA SER A 94 -9.26 17.45 -27.35
C SER A 94 -8.56 18.79 -27.59
N GLY A 95 -8.53 19.23 -28.84
CA GLY A 95 -8.02 20.56 -29.17
C GLY A 95 -8.95 21.67 -28.67
N LYS A 96 -8.55 22.38 -27.58
CA LYS A 96 -8.71 23.84 -27.29
C LYS A 96 -8.86 24.14 -25.77
N GLY A 97 -8.07 25.10 -25.25
CA GLY A 97 -8.45 25.99 -24.14
C GLY A 97 -7.85 25.73 -22.74
N THR A 98 -6.59 26.11 -22.51
CA THR A 98 -5.79 25.76 -21.32
C THR A 98 -5.94 26.66 -20.07
N VAL A 99 -6.87 27.62 -20.00
CA VAL A 99 -6.79 28.65 -18.93
C VAL A 99 -7.98 28.68 -17.95
N GLU A 100 -9.11 28.03 -18.27
CA GLU A 100 -10.34 28.19 -17.48
C GLU A 100 -10.52 27.11 -16.39
N ALA A 101 -9.90 25.94 -16.57
CA ALA A 101 -9.99 24.82 -15.63
C ALA A 101 -9.29 25.09 -14.28
N SER A 102 -8.15 25.80 -14.30
CA SER A 102 -7.40 26.08 -13.06
C SER A 102 -8.14 27.01 -12.10
N ARG A 103 -9.02 27.88 -12.61
CA ARG A 103 -9.78 28.82 -11.77
C ARG A 103 -10.91 28.14 -11.00
N MET A 104 -11.54 27.10 -11.56
CA MET A 104 -12.64 26.38 -10.91
C MET A 104 -12.19 25.46 -9.76
N ILE A 105 -10.97 24.92 -9.84
CA ILE A 105 -10.45 23.99 -8.82
C ILE A 105 -10.13 24.73 -7.52
N THR A 106 -9.58 25.94 -7.59
CA THR A 106 -9.22 26.72 -6.39
C THR A 106 -10.46 27.17 -5.62
N THR A 107 -11.56 27.53 -6.32
CA THR A 107 -12.79 28.00 -5.66
C THR A 107 -13.51 26.90 -4.89
N LYS A 108 -13.58 25.67 -5.43
CA LYS A 108 -14.24 24.54 -4.75
C LYS A 108 -13.50 24.04 -3.51
N MET A 109 -12.16 24.19 -3.46
CA MET A 109 -11.37 23.84 -2.27
C MET A 109 -11.60 24.84 -1.12
N ALA A 110 -11.84 26.11 -1.42
CA ALA A 110 -12.11 27.14 -0.41
C ALA A 110 -13.49 26.97 0.25
N GLU A 111 -14.52 26.61 -0.52
CA GLU A 111 -15.88 26.38 -0.01
C GLU A 111 -15.93 25.18 0.95
N LYS A 112 -15.21 24.09 0.62
CA LYS A 112 -15.14 22.88 1.45
C LYS A 112 -14.37 23.08 2.77
N ALA A 113 -13.51 24.11 2.83
CA ALA A 113 -12.84 24.50 4.07
C ALA A 113 -13.74 25.30 5.02
N GLY A 114 -14.74 26.02 4.48
CA GLY A 114 -15.73 26.77 5.26
C GLY A 114 -16.70 25.88 6.04
N GLU A 115 -17.22 24.83 5.42
CA GLU A 115 -18.18 23.90 6.07
C GLU A 115 -17.59 23.12 7.26
N LYS A 116 -16.27 22.89 7.26
CA LYS A 116 -15.59 22.19 8.36
C LYS A 116 -15.48 23.01 9.65
N GLN A 117 -15.55 24.34 9.59
CA GLN A 117 -15.46 25.17 10.81
C GLN A 117 -16.80 25.29 11.54
N GLU A 118 -17.92 25.17 10.82
CA GLU A 118 -19.26 25.34 11.39
C GLU A 118 -19.76 24.07 12.10
N THR A 119 -19.27 22.89 11.70
CA THR A 119 -19.57 21.61 12.32
C THR A 119 -18.85 21.41 13.67
N VAL A 120 -17.61 21.87 13.80
CA VAL A 120 -16.82 21.72 15.04
C VAL A 120 -17.38 22.55 16.21
N LYS A 121 -17.99 23.71 15.95
CA LYS A 121 -18.55 24.57 17.02
C LYS A 121 -19.85 24.04 17.64
N LYS A 122 -20.59 23.16 16.96
CA LYS A 122 -21.86 22.62 17.50
C LYS A 122 -21.66 21.52 18.54
N ASP A 123 -20.50 20.87 18.58
CA ASP A 123 -20.23 19.75 19.49
C ASP A 123 -19.67 20.18 20.86
N GLU A 124 -19.18 21.41 21.01
CA GLU A 124 -18.67 21.90 22.32
C GLU A 124 -19.79 22.33 23.29
N ASN A 125 -21.01 22.58 22.84
CA ASN A 125 -22.09 23.14 23.66
C ASN A 125 -23.03 22.09 24.29
N LYS A 126 -22.55 20.85 24.47
CA LYS A 126 -23.37 19.71 24.95
C LYS A 126 -22.76 18.93 26.11
N ARG A 127 -21.92 19.56 26.93
CA ARG A 127 -21.45 19.02 28.23
C ARG A 127 -22.02 19.81 29.39
#